data_AF-A0A645JIJ3-F1
#
_entry.id   AF-A0A645JIJ3-F1
#
_cell.length_a   1.000
_cell.length_b   1.000
_cell.length_c   1.000
_cell.angle_alpha   90.00
_cell.angle_beta   90.00
_cell.angle_gamma   90.00
#
_symmetry.space_group_name_H-M   'P 1'
#
loop_
_entity.id
_entity.type
_entity.pdbx_description
1 polymer ?
#
loop_
_entity_poly.entity_id
_entity_poly.type
_entity_poly.pdbx_seq_one_letter_code
_entity_poly.pdbx_strand_id
1 'polypeptide(L)'
;MEFRVGTDRRIQLIELNPMRFAGWCTTDIAHFAYGINTYKYFLQQLEPDWDKILDGKEGKNFCLVILNRSVEIDSKSVKSFDYEKLLADFEKPLELRKADQEKYGLFGYIFTETKDNSWSEIERILKSDLREYINFKEIIPAAPVTPLKD
;
A
#
# COMPACT_ATOMS: atom_id res chain seq x y z
N MET A 1 9.12 -13.69 -8.37
CA MET A 1 10.03 -14.63 -7.68
C MET A 1 10.06 -14.21 -6.23
N GLU A 2 10.00 -15.16 -5.32
CA GLU A 2 10.13 -14.93 -3.89
C GLU A 2 11.35 -15.68 -3.38
N PHE A 3 12.17 -15.04 -2.57
CA PHE A 3 13.35 -15.63 -1.96
C PHE A 3 13.56 -15.08 -0.56
N ARG A 4 14.25 -15.85 0.27
CA ARG A 4 14.73 -15.45 1.58
C ARG A 4 16.21 -15.11 1.50
N VAL A 5 16.60 -14.01 2.14
CA VAL A 5 18.00 -13.68 2.39
C VAL A 5 18.30 -14.04 3.84
N GLY A 6 19.20 -15.01 4.05
CA GLY A 6 19.67 -15.41 5.38
C GLY A 6 20.55 -14.34 6.01
N THR A 7 20.74 -14.41 7.33
CA THR A 7 21.67 -13.52 8.07
C THR A 7 23.12 -13.67 7.62
N ASP A 8 23.46 -14.85 7.07
CA ASP A 8 24.73 -15.18 6.42
C ASP A 8 24.78 -14.77 4.93
N ARG A 9 23.78 -14.00 4.47
CA ARG A 9 23.58 -13.55 3.08
C ARG A 9 23.34 -14.68 2.07
N ARG A 10 23.07 -15.91 2.50
CA ARG A 10 22.62 -16.97 1.57
C ARG A 10 21.22 -16.66 1.06
N ILE A 11 21.06 -16.75 -0.26
CA ILE A 11 19.76 -16.59 -0.93
C ILE A 11 19.14 -17.98 -1.08
N GLN A 12 17.92 -18.14 -0.56
CA GLN A 12 17.14 -19.36 -0.66
C GLN A 12 15.87 -19.06 -1.45
N LEU A 13 15.68 -19.74 -2.59
CA LEU A 13 14.46 -19.60 -3.37
C LEU A 13 13.27 -20.17 -2.59
N ILE A 14 12.16 -19.43 -2.59
CA ILE A 14 10.89 -19.89 -2.03
C ILE A 14 9.99 -20.30 -3.18
N GLU A 15 9.77 -19.41 -4.15
CA GLU A 15 8.84 -19.65 -5.26
C GLU A 15 9.23 -18.88 -6.53
N LEU A 16 9.00 -19.48 -7.69
CA LEU A 16 9.11 -18.84 -9.00
C LEU A 16 7.82 -19.04 -9.79
N ASN A 17 7.29 -17.94 -10.33
CA ASN A 17 6.10 -17.94 -11.18
C ASN A 17 6.45 -17.35 -12.55
N PRO A 18 6.86 -18.17 -13.51
CA PRO A 18 7.38 -17.68 -14.78
C PRO A 18 6.31 -17.17 -15.75
N MET A 19 5.03 -17.52 -15.55
CA MET A 19 3.95 -17.22 -16.51
C MET A 19 2.92 -16.20 -15.99
N ARG A 20 3.23 -15.48 -14.91
CA ARG A 20 2.33 -14.44 -14.40
C ARG A 20 3.10 -13.23 -13.87
N PHE A 21 2.47 -12.08 -14.03
CA PHE A 21 2.87 -10.85 -13.36
C PHE A 21 2.50 -10.90 -11.87
N ALA A 22 3.14 -10.05 -11.08
CA ALA A 22 2.85 -9.93 -9.66
C ALA A 22 1.44 -9.34 -9.47
N GLY A 23 0.66 -9.93 -8.56
CA GLY A 23 -0.69 -9.49 -8.24
C GLY A 23 -0.72 -8.17 -7.46
N TRP A 24 -1.93 -7.73 -7.10
CA TRP A 24 -2.15 -6.57 -6.22
C TRP A 24 -1.44 -5.28 -6.67
N CYS A 25 -1.37 -5.05 -7.98
CA CYS A 25 -0.67 -3.90 -8.58
C CYS A 25 0.84 -3.84 -8.28
N THR A 26 1.45 -4.88 -7.69
CA THR A 26 2.89 -4.91 -7.41
C THR A 26 3.72 -4.78 -8.70
N THR A 27 3.16 -5.27 -9.81
CA THR A 27 3.75 -5.10 -11.15
C THR A 27 3.88 -3.64 -11.57
N ASP A 28 2.97 -2.78 -11.10
CA ASP A 28 2.91 -1.38 -11.50
C ASP A 28 3.95 -0.51 -10.78
N ILE A 29 4.59 -1.03 -9.73
CA ILE A 29 5.69 -0.30 -9.05
C ILE A 29 6.82 0.04 -10.03
N ALA A 30 7.07 -0.82 -11.01
CA ALA A 30 8.09 -0.58 -12.04
C ALA A 30 7.74 0.64 -12.91
N HIS A 31 6.45 0.91 -13.12
CA HIS A 31 6.00 2.10 -13.82
C HIS A 31 6.21 3.35 -12.98
N PHE A 32 5.78 3.34 -11.71
CA PHE A 32 5.90 4.51 -10.84
C PHE A 32 7.34 4.81 -10.43
N ALA A 33 8.16 3.79 -10.21
CA ALA A 33 9.57 3.95 -9.84
C ALA A 33 10.47 4.30 -11.03
N TYR A 34 10.24 3.65 -12.18
CA TYR A 34 11.22 3.60 -13.27
C TYR A 34 10.64 3.94 -14.64
N GLY A 35 9.34 4.26 -14.74
CA GLY A 35 8.66 4.50 -16.02
C GLY A 35 8.49 3.24 -16.87
N ILE A 36 8.74 2.05 -16.31
CA ILE A 36 8.71 0.78 -17.04
C ILE A 36 7.30 0.21 -17.04
N ASN A 37 6.68 0.13 -18.21
CA ASN A 37 5.50 -0.70 -18.40
C ASN A 37 5.94 -2.15 -18.68
N THR A 38 5.96 -2.97 -17.63
CA THR A 38 6.44 -4.37 -17.67
C THR A 38 5.67 -5.24 -18.66
N TYR A 39 4.36 -5.02 -18.82
CA TYR A 39 3.56 -5.73 -19.83
C TYR A 39 4.03 -5.41 -21.24
N LYS A 40 4.25 -4.13 -21.54
CA LYS A 40 4.77 -3.69 -22.84
C LYS A 40 6.15 -4.29 -23.10
N TYR A 41 7.05 -4.22 -22.11
CA TYR A 41 8.40 -4.76 -22.23
C TYR A 41 8.38 -6.26 -22.51
N PHE A 42 7.53 -7.01 -21.79
CA PHE A 42 7.37 -8.43 -22.02
C PHE A 42 6.80 -8.74 -23.41
N LEU A 43 5.67 -8.12 -23.78
CA LEU A 43 4.99 -8.40 -25.05
C LEU A 43 5.81 -8.00 -26.28
N GLN A 44 6.60 -6.93 -26.16
CA GLN A 44 7.41 -6.38 -27.24
C GLN A 44 8.88 -6.79 -27.17
N GLN A 45 9.26 -7.63 -26.19
CA GLN A 45 10.63 -8.09 -25.97
C GLN A 45 11.63 -6.90 -25.88
N LEU A 46 11.25 -5.87 -25.11
CA LEU A 46 12.09 -4.70 -24.90
C LEU A 46 13.05 -4.93 -23.73
N GLU A 47 14.23 -4.34 -23.84
CA GLU A 47 15.22 -4.31 -22.78
C GLU A 47 15.33 -2.89 -22.18
N PRO A 48 15.36 -2.75 -20.85
CA PRO A 48 15.52 -1.46 -20.20
C PRO A 48 16.95 -0.93 -20.33
N ASP A 49 17.08 0.34 -20.71
CA ASP A 49 18.32 1.11 -20.59
C ASP A 49 18.49 1.54 -19.13
N TRP A 50 19.24 0.74 -18.37
CA TRP A 50 19.39 0.93 -16.92
C TRP A 50 20.14 2.20 -16.57
N ASP A 51 21.16 2.59 -17.34
CA ASP A 51 21.92 3.82 -17.07
C ASP A 51 21.00 5.03 -17.13
N LYS A 52 20.15 5.09 -18.16
CA LYS A 52 19.15 6.16 -18.30
C LYS A 52 18.04 6.07 -17.26
N ILE A 53 17.59 4.86 -16.94
CA ILE A 53 16.48 4.65 -16.00
C ILE A 53 16.89 4.97 -14.57
N LEU A 54 18.12 4.68 -14.17
CA LEU A 54 18.59 4.86 -12.81
C LEU A 54 19.15 6.26 -12.54
N ASP A 55 19.51 7.01 -13.59
CA ASP A 55 19.95 8.40 -13.48
C ASP A 55 18.99 9.25 -12.62
N GLY A 56 19.56 9.89 -11.59
CA GLY A 56 18.85 10.76 -10.66
C GLY A 56 17.94 10.03 -9.66
N LYS A 57 18.09 8.72 -9.48
CA LYS A 57 17.35 7.91 -8.49
C LYS A 57 18.17 7.48 -7.29
N GLU A 58 19.39 7.98 -7.17
CA GLU A 58 20.26 7.73 -6.03
C GLU A 58 19.63 8.22 -4.73
N GLY A 59 19.68 7.38 -3.69
CA GLY A 59 19.12 7.69 -2.37
C GLY A 59 17.59 7.82 -2.34
N LYS A 60 16.90 7.35 -3.38
CA LYS A 60 15.44 7.28 -3.45
C LYS A 60 14.97 5.84 -3.37
N ASN A 61 13.92 5.63 -2.60
CA ASN A 61 13.22 4.37 -2.45
C ASN A 61 11.81 4.54 -2.99
N PHE A 62 11.32 3.51 -3.67
CA PHE A 62 9.97 3.49 -4.22
C PHE A 62 9.21 2.37 -3.53
N CYS A 63 8.14 2.73 -2.83
CA CYS A 63 7.40 1.81 -1.97
C CYS A 63 5.97 1.64 -2.47
N LEU A 64 5.49 0.41 -2.44
CA LEU A 64 4.08 0.06 -2.48
C LEU A 64 3.62 -0.17 -1.04
N VAL A 65 2.67 0.64 -0.58
CA VAL A 65 2.02 0.51 0.72
C VAL A 65 0.61 -0.03 0.52
N ILE A 66 0.31 -1.17 1.16
CA ILE A 66 -1.03 -1.77 1.15
C ILE A 66 -1.75 -1.34 2.43
N LEU A 67 -2.86 -0.61 2.29
CA LEU A 67 -3.62 -0.05 3.41
C LEU A 67 -4.64 -1.05 3.93
N ASN A 68 -4.17 -2.15 4.50
CA ASN A 68 -5.03 -3.19 5.04
C ASN A 68 -5.75 -2.72 6.30
N ARG A 69 -7.05 -3.01 6.39
CA ARG A 69 -7.80 -2.76 7.62
C ARG A 69 -7.35 -3.75 8.69
N SER A 70 -7.08 -3.26 9.90
CA SER A 70 -6.89 -4.12 11.06
C SER A 70 -8.13 -4.99 11.31
N VAL A 71 -7.92 -6.28 11.60
CA VAL A 71 -9.00 -7.24 11.88
C VAL A 71 -9.91 -6.83 13.04
N GLU A 72 -9.40 -5.99 13.95
CA GLU A 72 -10.11 -5.46 15.11
C GLU A 72 -11.11 -4.34 14.78
N ILE A 73 -11.02 -3.74 13.58
CA ILE A 73 -11.86 -2.62 13.16
C ILE A 73 -13.09 -3.18 12.46
N ASP A 74 -14.29 -3.12 13.05
CA ASP A 74 -15.51 -3.51 12.33
C ASP A 74 -15.73 -2.61 11.11
N SER A 75 -15.82 -3.20 9.90
CA SER A 75 -16.04 -2.43 8.67
C SER A 75 -17.32 -1.61 8.72
N LYS A 76 -18.36 -2.10 9.41
CA LYS A 76 -19.63 -1.38 9.53
C LYS A 76 -19.53 -0.13 10.39
N SER A 77 -18.55 -0.07 11.29
CA SER A 77 -18.28 1.09 12.13
C SER A 77 -17.55 2.22 11.40
N VAL A 78 -16.92 1.93 10.26
CA VAL A 78 -16.21 2.93 9.45
C VAL A 78 -17.24 3.78 8.68
N LYS A 79 -17.14 5.12 8.84
CA LYS A 79 -17.93 6.09 8.06
C LYS A 79 -17.17 6.51 6.81
N SER A 80 -15.89 6.83 6.95
CA SER A 80 -15.01 7.18 5.84
C SER A 80 -13.55 6.99 6.22
N PHE A 81 -12.70 6.95 5.20
CA PHE A 81 -11.24 6.95 5.32
C PHE A 81 -10.70 8.28 4.78
N ASP A 82 -9.87 8.96 5.55
CA ASP A 82 -9.29 10.26 5.25
C ASP A 82 -7.99 10.09 4.45
N TYR A 83 -8.16 10.04 3.13
CA TYR A 83 -7.05 9.84 2.21
C TYR A 83 -6.16 11.08 2.13
N GLU A 84 -6.73 12.27 2.29
CA GLU A 84 -6.00 13.52 2.27
C GLU A 84 -5.04 13.60 3.45
N LYS A 85 -5.50 13.24 4.66
CA LYS A 85 -4.65 13.12 5.86
C LYS A 85 -3.58 12.07 5.69
N LEU A 86 -3.92 10.91 5.11
CA LEU A 86 -2.92 9.87 4.84
C LEU A 86 -1.84 10.32 3.85
N LEU A 87 -2.20 11.00 2.77
CA LEU A 87 -1.23 11.44 1.77
C LEU A 87 -0.30 12.55 2.31
N ALA A 88 -0.78 13.37 3.26
CA ALA A 88 0.02 14.39 3.91
C ALA A 88 1.17 13.82 4.77
N ASP A 89 1.11 12.53 5.11
CA ASP A 89 2.14 11.83 5.88
C ASP A 89 3.34 11.39 5.03
N PHE A 90 3.25 11.47 3.70
CA PHE A 90 4.34 11.09 2.79
C PHE A 90 4.92 12.32 2.09
N GLU A 91 6.25 12.37 1.95
CA GLU A 91 6.93 13.45 1.25
C GLU A 91 6.50 13.56 -0.23
N LYS A 92 6.34 12.40 -0.90
CA LYS A 92 6.00 12.36 -2.33
C LYS A 92 5.17 11.13 -2.71
N PRO A 93 3.86 11.13 -2.42
CA PRO A 93 2.94 10.17 -3.02
C PRO A 93 2.98 10.27 -4.55
N LEU A 94 3.08 9.13 -5.22
CA LEU A 94 3.08 9.02 -6.68
C LEU A 94 1.70 8.65 -7.22
N GLU A 95 0.99 7.76 -6.51
CA GLU A 95 -0.34 7.30 -6.91
C GLU A 95 -1.10 6.76 -5.70
N LEU A 96 -2.39 7.08 -5.62
CA LEU A 96 -3.34 6.48 -4.67
C LEU A 96 -4.42 5.72 -5.43
N ARG A 97 -4.55 4.42 -5.14
CA ARG A 97 -5.66 3.60 -5.64
C ARG A 97 -6.57 3.22 -4.50
N LYS A 98 -7.69 3.93 -4.39
CA LYS A 98 -8.75 3.63 -3.42
C LYS A 98 -9.38 2.28 -3.73
N ALA A 99 -9.68 1.51 -2.69
CA ALA A 99 -10.36 0.22 -2.82
C ALA A 99 -11.68 0.22 -2.07
N ASP A 100 -12.59 -0.64 -2.51
CA ASP A 100 -13.79 -0.95 -1.77
C ASP A 100 -13.44 -1.84 -0.58
N GLN A 101 -13.41 -1.24 0.60
CA GLN A 101 -13.07 -1.90 1.85
C GLN A 101 -14.06 -3.03 2.21
N GLU A 102 -15.34 -2.88 1.91
CA GLU A 102 -16.34 -3.91 2.22
C GLU A 102 -16.11 -5.16 1.36
N LYS A 103 -15.69 -4.95 0.11
CA LYS A 103 -15.43 -6.04 -0.83
C LYS A 103 -14.05 -6.68 -0.66
N TYR A 104 -13.01 -5.87 -0.40
CA TYR A 104 -11.61 -6.32 -0.46
C TYR A 104 -10.87 -6.31 0.88
N GLY A 105 -11.46 -5.74 1.94
CA GLY A 105 -10.85 -5.71 3.28
C GLY A 105 -9.70 -4.71 3.46
N LEU A 106 -9.49 -3.81 2.51
CA LEU A 106 -8.42 -2.81 2.51
C LEU A 106 -8.93 -1.47 1.99
N PHE A 107 -8.33 -0.38 2.46
CA PHE A 107 -8.69 0.99 2.07
C PHE A 107 -8.09 1.38 0.72
N GLY A 108 -6.95 0.81 0.36
CA GLY A 108 -6.34 1.04 -0.94
C GLY A 108 -4.85 0.73 -0.96
N TYR A 109 -4.17 1.33 -1.93
CA TYR A 109 -2.74 1.23 -2.14
C TYR A 109 -2.16 2.61 -2.39
N ILE A 110 -0.97 2.85 -1.86
CA ILE A 110 -0.17 4.03 -2.20
C ILE A 110 1.13 3.56 -2.83
N PHE A 111 1.48 4.19 -3.95
CA PHE A 111 2.84 4.22 -4.45
C PHE A 111 3.47 5.53 -3.99
N THR A 112 4.66 5.48 -3.41
CA THR A 112 5.37 6.67 -2.91
C THR A 112 6.85 6.62 -3.27
N GLU A 113 7.44 7.78 -3.51
CA GLU A 113 8.88 8.00 -3.54
C GLU A 113 9.30 8.56 -2.17
N THR A 114 10.29 7.93 -1.54
CA THR A 114 10.83 8.38 -0.26
C THR A 114 12.34 8.45 -0.34
N LYS A 115 12.93 9.47 0.27
CA LYS A 115 14.40 9.58 0.36
C LYS A 115 14.91 8.74 1.53
N ASP A 116 16.17 8.34 1.49
CA ASP A 116 16.80 7.59 2.59
C ASP A 116 16.65 8.30 3.95
N ASN A 117 16.74 9.64 3.98
CA ASN A 117 16.58 10.43 5.19
C ASN A 117 15.12 10.64 5.63
N SER A 118 14.14 10.26 4.80
CA SER A 118 12.71 10.35 5.08
C SER A 118 12.09 8.99 5.45
N TRP A 119 12.89 7.91 5.52
CA TRP A 119 12.43 6.53 5.74
C TRP A 119 11.51 6.33 6.95
N SER A 120 11.58 7.22 7.95
CA SER A 120 10.67 7.25 9.09
C SER A 120 9.17 7.28 8.72
N GLU A 121 8.80 7.83 7.56
CA GLU A 121 7.40 7.81 7.08
C GLU A 121 6.95 6.38 6.73
N ILE A 122 7.84 5.58 6.15
CA ILE A 122 7.60 4.17 5.81
C ILE A 122 7.54 3.34 7.09
N GLU A 123 8.44 3.57 8.04
CA GLU A 123 8.38 2.88 9.34
C GLU A 123 7.11 3.20 10.12
N ARG A 124 6.63 4.44 10.05
CA ARG A 124 5.38 4.86 10.70
C ARG A 124 4.19 4.14 10.10
N ILE A 125 4.01 4.19 8.78
CA ILE A 125 2.86 3.54 8.15
C ILE A 125 2.91 2.01 8.27
N LEU A 126 4.11 1.40 8.27
CA LEU A 126 4.28 -0.04 8.47
C LEU A 126 3.81 -0.50 9.87
N LYS A 127 3.91 0.36 10.89
CA LYS A 127 3.50 0.08 12.27
C LYS A 127 2.07 0.56 12.58
N SER A 128 1.48 1.37 11.70
CA SER A 128 0.15 1.93 11.87
C SER A 128 -0.94 0.86 11.69
N ASP A 129 -2.01 0.96 12.48
CA ASP A 129 -3.24 0.18 12.31
C ASP A 129 -4.31 0.95 11.50
N LEU A 130 -3.95 2.13 11.00
CA LEU A 130 -4.70 3.08 10.19
C LEU A 130 -5.87 3.78 10.90
N ARG A 131 -6.06 3.59 12.21
CA ARG A 131 -7.17 4.20 12.96
C ARG A 131 -7.13 5.72 12.93
N GLU A 132 -5.94 6.31 12.87
CA GLU A 132 -5.72 7.74 12.77
C GLU A 132 -6.27 8.37 11.47
N TYR A 133 -6.52 7.56 10.44
CA TYR A 133 -7.10 7.99 9.16
C TYR A 133 -8.57 7.59 9.02
N ILE A 134 -9.18 6.98 10.04
CA ILE A 134 -10.57 6.51 9.98
C ILE A 134 -11.50 7.47 10.71
N ASN A 135 -12.55 7.89 10.02
CA ASN A 135 -13.71 8.51 10.67
C ASN A 135 -14.73 7.41 10.97
N PHE A 136 -15.04 7.22 12.25
CA PHE A 136 -16.04 6.24 12.70
C PHE A 136 -17.45 6.83 12.67
N LYS A 137 -18.46 5.97 12.51
CA LYS A 137 -19.87 6.34 12.68
C LYS A 137 -20.11 6.69 14.14
N GLU A 138 -20.91 7.72 14.39
CA GLU A 138 -21.34 8.06 15.75
C GLU A 138 -22.11 6.88 16.35
N ILE A 139 -21.75 6.50 17.57
CA ILE A 139 -22.53 5.54 18.33
C ILE A 139 -23.76 6.30 18.84
N ILE A 140 -24.92 6.11 18.21
CA ILE A 140 -26.18 6.61 18.76
C ILE A 140 -26.48 5.75 20.00
N PRO A 141 -26.52 6.32 21.22
CA PRO A 141 -26.94 5.57 22.40
C PRO A 141 -28.37 5.09 22.17
N ALA A 142 -28.66 3.82 22.46
CA ALA A 142 -30.02 3.30 22.39
C ALA A 142 -30.94 4.20 23.24
N ALA A 143 -32.06 4.64 22.66
CA ALA A 143 -33.05 5.42 23.37
C ALA A 143 -33.46 4.68 24.66
N PRO A 144 -33.59 5.38 25.81
CA PRO A 144 -34.03 4.74 27.03
C PRO A 144 -35.40 4.09 26.78
N VAL A 145 -35.47 2.78 27.01
CA VAL A 145 -36.72 2.03 26.92
C VAL A 145 -37.61 2.55 28.05
N THR A 146 -38.59 3.38 27.70
CA THR A 146 -39.63 3.80 28.65
C THR A 146 -40.42 2.54 29.04
N PRO A 147 -40.51 2.19 30.33
CA PRO A 147 -41.36 1.08 30.74
C PRO A 147 -42.80 1.36 30.31
N LEU A 148 -43.44 0.37 29.68
CA LEU A 148 -44.88 0.37 29.48
C LEU A 148 -45.55 0.57 30.84
N LYS A 149 -46.38 1.61 30.96
CA LYS A 149 -47.28 1.75 32.11
C LYS A 149 -48.40 0.74 31.93
N ASP A 150 -48.51 -0.17 32.88
CA ASP A 150 -49.65 -1.07 33.06
C ASP A 150 -50.95 -0.30 33.32
#